data_AF-A0AA89CPU6-F1
#
_entry.id   AF-A0AA89CPU6-F1
#
_cell.length_a   1.000
_cell.length_b   1.000
_cell.length_c   1.000
_cell.angle_alpha   90.00
_cell.angle_beta   90.00
_cell.angle_gamma   90.00
#
_symmetry.space_group_name_H-M   'P 1'
#
loop_
_entity.id
_entity.type
_entity.pdbx_description
1 polymer ?
#
loop_
_entity_poly.entity_id
_entity_poly.type
_entity_poly.pdbx_seq_one_letter_code
_entity_poly.pdbx_strand_id
1 'polypeptide(L)'
;MKGYIYLILLTIMLFIIYKGFKDNLKKSPHKIKVICIFAFLIMFIRYLTLFGFFFVQNIRYLYLFKYGYFLNLLAIPLTGLVVIYIFMRDYKIKFSLIFPITIALSILYGFIVNTYNLIVKVDIMYGYYMRLENSVYIYIGYMLINIILIVLAINIYKPNLDKKGIVFVIVSSMITVLETLFFVIGKGVFIELVIGDILWMLTLNYGISKLKKPGK
;
A
#
# COMPACT_ATOMS: atom_id res chain seq x y z
N MET A 1 18.21 -3.71 18.29
CA MET A 1 18.33 -2.60 17.31
C MET A 1 17.27 -2.67 16.21
N LYS A 2 17.12 -3.81 15.51
CA LYS A 2 16.12 -3.96 14.42
C LYS A 2 14.67 -3.70 14.84
N GLY A 3 14.24 -4.17 16.01
CA GLY A 3 12.89 -3.89 16.55
C GLY A 3 12.61 -2.39 16.74
N TYR A 4 13.59 -1.61 17.24
CA TYR A 4 13.44 -0.16 17.37
C TYR A 4 13.33 0.55 16.02
N ILE A 5 14.12 0.13 15.03
CA ILE A 5 14.03 0.65 13.66
C ILE A 5 12.64 0.38 13.09
N TYR A 6 12.13 -0.85 13.27
CA TYR A 6 10.79 -1.22 12.83
C TYR A 6 9.70 -0.34 13.47
N LEU A 7 9.76 -0.13 14.79
CA LEU A 7 8.81 0.75 15.49
C LEU A 7 8.87 2.20 14.98
N ILE A 8 10.08 2.73 14.74
CA ILE A 8 10.26 4.06 14.14
C ILE A 8 9.62 4.12 12.76
N LEU A 9 9.78 3.08 11.92
CA LEU A 9 9.15 3.03 10.60
C LEU A 9 7.62 3.00 10.68
N LEU A 10 7.05 2.23 11.61
CA LEU A 10 5.60 2.23 11.83
C LEU A 10 5.10 3.63 12.23
N THR A 11 5.82 4.32 13.13
CA THR A 11 5.48 5.69 13.54
C THR A 11 5.58 6.68 12.39
N ILE A 12 6.67 6.63 11.62
CA ILE A 12 6.87 7.47 10.42
C ILE A 12 5.73 7.28 9.44
N MET A 13 5.29 6.03 9.24
CA MET A 13 4.20 5.75 8.33
C MET A 13 2.89 6.42 8.76
N LEU A 14 2.54 6.39 10.05
CA LEU A 14 1.36 7.10 10.55
C LEU A 14 1.43 8.61 10.26
N PHE A 15 2.60 9.23 10.42
CA PHE A 15 2.80 10.64 10.07
C PHE A 15 2.63 10.90 8.56
N ILE A 16 3.16 10.02 7.71
CA ILE A 16 3.00 10.10 6.25
C ILE A 16 1.53 10.00 5.86
N ILE A 17 0.79 9.06 6.44
CA ILE A 17 -0.65 8.87 6.22
C ILE A 17 -1.41 10.13 6.66
N TYR A 18 -1.16 10.64 7.87
CA TYR A 18 -1.83 11.82 8.40
C TYR A 18 -1.61 13.06 7.52
N LYS A 19 -0.36 13.32 7.12
CA LYS A 19 -0.02 14.44 6.22
C LYS A 19 -0.74 14.30 4.88
N GLY A 20 -0.70 13.11 4.29
CA GLY A 20 -1.36 12.80 3.02
C GLY A 20 -2.87 13.01 3.06
N PHE A 21 -3.50 12.50 4.11
CA PHE A 21 -4.94 12.64 4.36
C PHE A 21 -5.35 14.11 4.45
N LYS A 22 -4.62 14.91 5.23
CA LYS A 22 -4.86 16.35 5.39
C LYS A 22 -4.73 17.12 4.07
N ASP A 23 -3.72 16.79 3.28
CA ASP A 23 -3.50 17.43 1.97
C ASP A 23 -4.58 17.05 0.95
N ASN A 24 -5.01 15.79 0.96
CA ASN A 24 -6.06 15.28 0.08
C ASN A 24 -7.40 16.00 0.30
N LEU A 25 -7.77 16.23 1.57
CA LEU A 25 -9.00 16.96 1.90
C LEU A 25 -9.02 18.37 1.30
N LYS A 26 -7.85 19.03 1.25
CA LYS A 26 -7.69 20.42 0.78
C LYS A 26 -7.55 20.56 -0.73
N LYS A 27 -6.85 19.63 -1.39
CA LYS A 27 -6.39 19.79 -2.79
C LYS A 27 -7.16 18.97 -3.81
N SER A 28 -7.69 17.81 -3.42
CA SER A 28 -8.19 16.84 -4.39
C SER A 28 -9.61 17.15 -4.88
N PRO A 29 -9.91 17.00 -6.18
CA PRO A 29 -11.28 16.97 -6.70
C PRO A 29 -12.11 15.87 -6.05
N HIS A 30 -13.44 16.04 -5.96
CA HIS A 30 -14.32 15.14 -5.21
C HIS A 30 -14.10 13.64 -5.50
N LYS A 31 -14.06 13.24 -6.78
CA LYS A 31 -13.90 11.83 -7.15
C LYS A 31 -12.56 11.24 -6.68
N ILE A 32 -11.45 11.94 -6.93
CA ILE A 32 -10.11 11.53 -6.48
C ILE A 32 -10.03 11.52 -4.96
N LYS A 33 -10.61 12.53 -4.31
CA LYS A 33 -10.61 12.70 -2.86
C LYS A 33 -11.18 11.47 -2.16
N VAL A 34 -12.32 10.95 -2.63
CA VAL A 34 -13.00 9.78 -2.04
C VAL A 34 -12.09 8.54 -2.08
N ILE A 35 -11.50 8.23 -3.24
CA ILE A 35 -10.66 7.03 -3.36
C ILE A 35 -9.36 7.19 -2.55
N CYS A 36 -8.76 8.38 -2.54
CA CYS A 36 -7.60 8.64 -1.70
C CYS A 36 -7.92 8.51 -0.20
N ILE A 37 -9.07 9.03 0.27
CA ILE A 37 -9.53 8.84 1.66
C ILE A 37 -9.61 7.36 1.99
N PHE A 38 -10.22 6.57 1.09
CA PHE A 38 -10.33 5.13 1.27
C PHE A 38 -8.95 4.46 1.36
N ALA A 39 -8.02 4.78 0.48
CA ALA A 39 -6.65 4.26 0.52
C ALA A 39 -5.91 4.63 1.82
N PHE A 40 -6.02 5.89 2.28
CA PHE A 40 -5.43 6.32 3.55
C PHE A 40 -6.04 5.59 4.75
N LEU A 41 -7.35 5.38 4.76
CA LEU A 41 -8.04 4.66 5.84
C LEU A 41 -7.61 3.19 5.90
N ILE A 42 -7.52 2.51 4.76
CA ILE A 42 -7.02 1.14 4.68
C ILE A 42 -5.61 1.04 5.25
N MET A 43 -4.69 1.92 4.82
CA MET A 43 -3.32 1.93 5.31
C MET A 43 -3.24 2.31 6.79
N PHE A 44 -4.10 3.21 7.26
CA PHE A 44 -4.16 3.56 8.68
C PHE A 44 -4.55 2.35 9.54
N ILE A 45 -5.62 1.64 9.17
CA ILE A 45 -6.08 0.42 9.87
C ILE A 45 -4.97 -0.63 9.89
N ARG A 46 -4.28 -0.82 8.77
CA ARG A 46 -3.14 -1.75 8.71
C ARG A 46 -2.05 -1.40 9.69
N TYR A 47 -1.59 -0.16 9.70
CA TYR A 47 -0.48 0.22 10.56
C TYR A 47 -0.87 0.27 12.04
N LEU A 48 -2.12 0.59 12.37
CA LEU A 48 -2.66 0.36 13.72
C LEU A 48 -2.63 -1.13 14.10
N THR A 49 -2.96 -2.01 13.15
CA THR A 49 -2.88 -3.46 13.37
C THR A 49 -1.44 -3.89 13.64
N LEU A 50 -0.48 -3.47 12.82
CA LEU A 50 0.95 -3.79 13.02
C LEU A 50 1.47 -3.26 14.37
N PHE A 51 1.04 -2.06 14.79
CA PHE A 51 1.33 -1.54 16.12
C PHE A 51 0.78 -2.45 17.23
N GLY A 52 -0.47 -2.91 17.09
CA GLY A 52 -1.07 -3.86 18.03
C GLY A 52 -0.25 -5.15 18.14
N PHE A 53 0.17 -5.71 17.01
CA PHE A 53 0.98 -6.94 16.98
C PHE A 53 2.34 -6.80 17.65
N PHE A 54 2.94 -5.62 17.58
CA PHE A 54 4.21 -5.33 18.24
C PHE A 54 4.08 -5.30 19.79
N PHE A 55 2.96 -4.80 20.33
CA PHE A 55 2.79 -4.57 21.77
C PHE A 55 1.97 -5.64 22.50
N VAL A 56 1.11 -6.39 21.79
CA VAL A 56 0.25 -7.39 22.42
C VAL A 56 1.07 -8.56 22.95
N GLN A 57 0.78 -8.99 24.17
CA GLN A 57 1.42 -10.13 24.82
C GLN A 57 0.60 -11.43 24.75
N ASN A 58 -0.67 -11.34 24.34
CA ASN A 58 -1.60 -12.47 24.33
C ASN A 58 -2.15 -12.75 22.93
N ILE A 59 -1.95 -13.98 22.46
CA ILE A 59 -2.34 -14.45 21.13
C ILE A 59 -3.86 -14.50 20.89
N ARG A 60 -4.68 -14.61 21.95
CA ARG A 60 -6.11 -14.97 21.86
C ARG A 60 -6.93 -14.08 20.91
N TYR A 61 -6.65 -12.77 20.88
CA TYR A 61 -7.40 -11.81 20.06
C TYR A 61 -6.74 -11.49 18.71
N LEU A 62 -5.51 -11.95 18.47
CA LEU A 62 -4.76 -11.57 17.28
C LEU A 62 -5.42 -12.05 15.99
N TYR A 63 -6.04 -13.22 16.01
CA TYR A 63 -6.74 -13.79 14.85
C TYR A 63 -7.87 -12.91 14.29
N LEU A 64 -8.52 -12.09 15.13
CA LEU A 64 -9.58 -11.16 14.69
C LEU A 64 -9.04 -10.04 13.80
N PHE A 65 -7.77 -9.69 13.97
CA PHE A 65 -7.11 -8.62 13.22
C PHE A 65 -6.55 -9.06 11.87
N LYS A 66 -6.83 -10.30 11.41
CA LYS A 66 -6.33 -10.80 10.11
C LYS A 66 -6.68 -9.90 8.94
N TYR A 67 -7.89 -9.32 8.95
CA TYR A 67 -8.36 -8.40 7.91
C TYR A 67 -7.69 -7.03 7.98
N GLY A 68 -7.08 -6.66 9.10
CA GLY A 68 -6.27 -5.44 9.19
C GLY A 68 -4.84 -5.69 8.71
N TYR A 69 -4.30 -6.86 9.03
CA TYR A 69 -2.89 -7.20 8.84
C TYR A 69 -2.45 -7.20 7.37
N PHE A 70 -3.24 -7.86 6.50
CA PHE A 70 -2.90 -8.07 5.08
C PHE A 70 -3.42 -6.99 4.13
N LEU A 71 -3.79 -5.81 4.64
CA LEU A 71 -4.38 -4.74 3.83
C LEU A 71 -3.43 -4.15 2.77
N ASN A 72 -2.11 -4.44 2.77
CA ASN A 72 -1.21 -4.14 1.64
C ASN A 72 -1.79 -4.66 0.33
N LEU A 73 -2.28 -5.91 0.37
CA LEU A 73 -2.69 -6.63 -0.82
C LEU A 73 -3.81 -5.88 -1.57
N LEU A 74 -4.59 -5.06 -0.86
CA LEU A 74 -5.59 -4.17 -1.42
C LEU A 74 -5.08 -2.74 -1.64
N ALA A 75 -4.45 -2.16 -0.61
CA ALA A 75 -4.07 -0.75 -0.61
C ALA A 75 -3.05 -0.42 -1.70
N ILE A 76 -2.02 -1.24 -1.86
CA ILE A 76 -0.91 -0.92 -2.75
C ILE A 76 -1.35 -0.92 -4.22
N PRO A 77 -2.05 -1.95 -4.73
CA PRO A 77 -2.65 -1.89 -6.07
C PRO A 77 -3.54 -0.67 -6.28
N LEU A 78 -4.39 -0.34 -5.30
CA LEU A 78 -5.28 0.82 -5.37
C LEU A 78 -4.49 2.14 -5.45
N THR A 79 -3.47 2.31 -4.59
CA THR A 79 -2.63 3.52 -4.60
C THR A 79 -1.89 3.67 -5.93
N GLY A 80 -1.36 2.57 -6.50
CA GLY A 80 -0.72 2.57 -7.80
C GLY A 80 -1.62 3.08 -8.92
N LEU A 81 -2.85 2.56 -9.00
CA LEU A 81 -3.83 2.99 -9.99
C LEU A 81 -4.19 4.47 -9.86
N VAL A 82 -4.42 4.94 -8.63
CA VAL A 82 -4.77 6.34 -8.37
C VAL A 82 -3.62 7.27 -8.74
N VAL A 83 -2.40 6.93 -8.38
CA VAL A 83 -1.23 7.78 -8.65
C VAL A 83 -0.92 7.83 -10.14
N ILE A 84 -0.94 6.68 -10.82
CA ILE A 84 -0.79 6.62 -12.28
C ILE A 84 -1.83 7.53 -12.95
N TYR A 85 -3.09 7.45 -12.51
CA TYR A 85 -4.13 8.33 -13.03
C TYR A 85 -3.83 9.81 -12.81
N ILE A 86 -3.39 10.20 -11.61
CA ILE A 86 -3.06 11.59 -11.29
C ILE A 86 -1.95 12.12 -12.22
N PHE A 87 -0.93 11.31 -12.51
CA PHE A 87 0.15 11.71 -13.41
C PHE A 87 -0.23 11.65 -14.89
N MET A 88 -1.24 10.86 -15.25
CA MET A 88 -1.81 10.77 -16.60
C MET A 88 -2.84 11.87 -16.95
N ARG A 89 -3.16 12.80 -16.04
CA ARG A 89 -4.39 13.63 -16.09
C ARG A 89 -4.73 14.34 -17.42
N ASP A 90 -3.78 14.51 -18.34
CA ASP A 90 -4.04 15.03 -19.70
C ASP A 90 -4.73 14.04 -20.66
N TYR A 91 -4.86 12.75 -20.28
CA TYR A 91 -5.50 11.73 -21.12
C TYR A 91 -7.02 11.61 -20.85
N LYS A 92 -7.80 11.38 -21.92
CA LYS A 92 -9.27 11.27 -21.96
C LYS A 92 -9.88 10.14 -21.08
N ILE A 93 -9.11 9.48 -20.22
CA ILE A 93 -9.55 8.38 -19.38
C ILE A 93 -10.39 8.95 -18.22
N LYS A 94 -11.62 8.44 -18.06
CA LYS A 94 -12.50 8.84 -16.98
C LYS A 94 -12.05 8.19 -15.66
N PHE A 95 -11.80 8.99 -14.63
CA PHE A 95 -11.49 8.50 -13.27
C PHE A 95 -12.56 7.55 -12.71
N SER A 96 -13.79 7.61 -13.23
CA SER A 96 -14.88 6.72 -12.83
C SER A 96 -14.55 5.24 -13.00
N LEU A 97 -13.60 4.86 -13.86
CA LEU A 97 -13.16 3.48 -14.03
C LEU A 97 -12.43 2.92 -12.80
N ILE A 98 -11.86 3.75 -11.93
CA ILE A 98 -11.16 3.26 -10.72
C ILE A 98 -12.14 2.73 -9.68
N PHE A 99 -13.38 3.23 -9.63
CA PHE A 99 -14.40 2.75 -8.69
C PHE A 99 -14.74 1.25 -8.84
N PRO A 100 -15.15 0.75 -10.02
CA PRO A 100 -15.43 -0.68 -10.19
C PRO A 100 -14.18 -1.54 -9.97
N ILE A 101 -12.99 -1.06 -10.34
CA ILE A 101 -11.73 -1.76 -10.06
C ILE A 101 -11.47 -1.87 -8.55
N THR A 102 -11.75 -0.81 -7.79
CA THR A 102 -11.61 -0.81 -6.32
C THR A 102 -12.52 -1.85 -5.68
N ILE A 103 -13.76 -1.97 -6.17
CA ILE A 103 -14.72 -2.97 -5.70
C ILE A 103 -14.21 -4.38 -6.01
N ALA A 104 -13.76 -4.64 -7.25
CA ALA A 104 -13.21 -5.93 -7.64
C ALA A 104 -11.98 -6.32 -6.81
N LEU A 105 -11.05 -5.39 -6.57
CA LEU A 105 -9.89 -5.61 -5.70
C LEU A 105 -10.30 -5.91 -4.26
N SER A 106 -11.33 -5.24 -3.74
CA SER A 106 -11.82 -5.47 -2.37
C SER A 106 -12.45 -6.86 -2.22
N ILE A 107 -13.21 -7.32 -3.22
CA ILE A 107 -13.77 -8.68 -3.25
C ILE A 107 -12.64 -9.71 -3.32
N LEU A 108 -11.67 -9.52 -4.22
CA LEU A 108 -10.52 -10.41 -4.36
C LEU A 108 -9.72 -10.50 -3.06
N TYR A 109 -9.48 -9.37 -2.40
CA TYR A 109 -8.83 -9.31 -1.09
C TYR A 109 -9.61 -10.11 -0.03
N GLY A 110 -10.93 -9.89 0.06
CA GLY A 110 -11.79 -10.62 0.99
C GLY A 110 -11.78 -12.12 0.74
N PHE A 111 -11.77 -12.55 -0.53
CA PHE A 111 -11.63 -13.96 -0.90
C PHE A 111 -10.31 -14.55 -0.40
N ILE A 112 -9.18 -13.89 -0.69
CA ILE A 112 -7.84 -14.36 -0.28
C ILE A 112 -7.74 -14.55 1.24
N VAL A 113 -8.16 -13.56 2.04
CA VAL A 113 -8.02 -13.61 3.51
C VAL A 113 -8.98 -14.61 4.17
N ASN A 114 -10.05 -15.03 3.47
CA ASN A 114 -10.99 -16.02 3.97
C ASN A 114 -10.65 -17.45 3.54
N THR A 115 -10.05 -17.65 2.37
CA THR A 115 -9.72 -18.99 1.86
C THR A 115 -8.46 -19.56 2.49
N TYR A 116 -7.45 -18.73 2.76
CA TYR A 116 -6.16 -19.20 3.24
C TYR A 116 -6.12 -19.32 4.78
N ASN A 117 -5.62 -20.46 5.26
CA ASN A 117 -5.34 -20.67 6.68
C ASN A 117 -4.28 -19.70 7.18
N LEU A 118 -4.33 -19.40 8.47
CA LEU A 118 -3.53 -18.35 9.08
C LEU A 118 -2.78 -18.88 10.30
N ILE A 119 -1.46 -18.68 10.30
CA ILE A 119 -0.60 -19.01 11.42
C ILE A 119 -0.12 -17.71 12.07
N VAL A 120 -0.34 -17.60 13.38
CA VAL A 120 0.25 -16.55 14.21
C VAL A 120 1.53 -17.10 14.84
N LYS A 121 2.63 -16.35 14.73
CA LYS A 121 3.93 -16.69 15.30
C LYS A 121 4.44 -15.52 16.14
N VAL A 122 5.44 -15.78 16.97
CA VAL A 122 6.12 -14.76 17.78
C VAL A 122 7.58 -14.69 17.39
N ASP A 123 8.09 -13.46 17.27
CA ASP A 123 9.48 -13.15 17.04
C ASP A 123 9.99 -12.24 18.16
N ILE A 124 11.23 -12.48 18.60
CA ILE A 124 11.85 -11.76 19.72
C ILE A 124 12.01 -10.26 19.41
N MET A 125 12.20 -9.89 18.15
CA MET A 125 12.45 -8.52 17.70
C MET A 125 11.19 -7.76 17.30
N TYR A 126 10.20 -8.46 16.75
CA TYR A 126 9.03 -7.84 16.12
C TYR A 126 7.71 -8.09 16.84
N GLY A 127 7.71 -8.89 17.91
CA GLY A 127 6.50 -9.30 18.61
C GLY A 127 5.74 -10.38 17.84
N TYR A 128 4.42 -10.37 17.93
CA TYR A 128 3.62 -11.30 17.14
C TYR A 128 3.60 -10.89 15.67
N TYR A 129 3.47 -11.87 14.78
CA TYR A 129 3.29 -11.66 13.35
C TYR A 129 2.40 -12.75 12.75
N MET A 130 1.77 -12.44 11.62
CA MET A 130 0.88 -13.36 10.91
C MET A 130 1.47 -13.80 9.58
N ARG A 131 1.21 -15.05 9.21
CA ARG A 131 1.49 -15.57 7.87
C ARG A 131 0.32 -16.39 7.37
N LEU A 132 -0.04 -16.20 6.11
CA LEU A 132 -0.95 -17.11 5.41
C LEU A 132 -0.21 -18.40 5.07
N GLU A 133 -0.82 -19.57 5.29
CA GLU A 133 -0.27 -20.84 4.84
C GLU A 133 -0.22 -20.89 3.31
N ASN A 134 0.79 -21.53 2.73
CA ASN A 134 0.94 -21.65 1.26
C ASN A 134 0.82 -20.31 0.51
N SER A 135 1.25 -19.21 1.13
CA SER A 135 1.06 -17.85 0.64
C SER A 135 1.95 -17.45 -0.54
N VAL A 136 2.85 -18.32 -0.99
CA VAL A 136 3.84 -18.02 -2.05
C VAL A 136 3.15 -17.48 -3.29
N TYR A 137 2.04 -18.11 -3.72
CA TYR A 137 1.29 -17.68 -4.90
C TYR A 137 0.64 -16.30 -4.73
N ILE A 138 0.20 -15.95 -3.52
CA ILE A 138 -0.37 -14.62 -3.22
C ILE A 138 0.69 -13.54 -3.41
N TYR A 139 1.89 -13.76 -2.86
CA TYR A 139 3.00 -12.82 -2.98
C TYR A 139 3.58 -12.75 -4.39
N ILE A 140 3.54 -13.86 -5.16
CA ILE A 140 3.84 -13.83 -6.60
C ILE A 140 2.82 -12.95 -7.35
N GLY A 141 1.51 -13.12 -7.09
CA GLY A 141 0.48 -12.27 -7.67
C GLY A 141 0.67 -10.80 -7.30
N TYR A 142 1.03 -10.52 -6.05
CA TYR A 142 1.35 -9.17 -5.58
C TYR A 142 2.57 -8.55 -6.29
N MET A 143 3.62 -9.34 -6.56
CA MET A 143 4.75 -8.91 -7.39
C MET A 143 4.32 -8.61 -8.83
N LEU A 144 3.51 -9.50 -9.43
CA LEU A 144 3.01 -9.30 -10.80
C LEU A 144 2.22 -8.00 -10.94
N ILE A 145 1.38 -7.66 -9.95
CA ILE A 145 0.67 -6.38 -9.96
C ILE A 145 1.65 -5.20 -9.97
N ASN A 146 2.70 -5.23 -9.14
CA ASN A 146 3.72 -4.17 -9.13
C ASN A 146 4.51 -4.10 -10.44
N ILE A 147 4.79 -5.23 -11.09
CA ILE A 147 5.40 -5.27 -12.42
C ILE A 147 4.47 -4.62 -13.47
N ILE A 148 3.17 -4.92 -13.43
CA ILE A 148 2.19 -4.27 -14.31
C ILE A 148 2.19 -2.75 -14.09
N LEU A 149 2.26 -2.29 -12.84
CA LEU A 149 2.34 -0.85 -12.52
C LEU A 149 3.61 -0.21 -13.11
N ILE A 150 4.76 -0.91 -13.11
CA ILE A 150 5.99 -0.44 -13.78
C ILE A 150 5.77 -0.31 -15.27
N VAL A 151 5.24 -1.36 -15.92
CA VAL A 151 5.00 -1.36 -17.38
C VAL A 151 4.05 -0.24 -17.76
N LEU A 152 2.96 -0.05 -17.00
CA LEU A 152 2.04 1.07 -17.21
C LEU A 152 2.76 2.41 -17.08
N ALA A 153 3.52 2.62 -16.01
CA ALA A 153 4.25 3.86 -15.77
C ALA A 153 5.25 4.21 -16.91
N ILE A 154 5.96 3.20 -17.43
CA ILE A 154 6.89 3.36 -18.56
C ILE A 154 6.13 3.69 -19.86
N ASN A 155 5.04 2.97 -20.17
CA ASN A 155 4.25 3.19 -21.38
C ASN A 155 3.60 4.58 -21.41
N ILE A 156 3.35 5.15 -20.25
CA ILE A 156 2.79 6.48 -20.10
C ILE A 156 3.86 7.56 -20.27
N TYR A 157 5.15 7.25 -20.09
CA TYR A 157 6.24 8.23 -20.11
C TYR A 157 6.27 9.02 -21.43
N LYS A 158 5.88 10.29 -21.37
CA LYS A 158 5.90 11.25 -22.47
C LYS A 158 6.52 12.58 -22.03
N PRO A 159 7.10 13.36 -22.94
CA PRO A 159 7.84 14.58 -22.60
C PRO A 159 7.03 15.62 -21.79
N ASN A 160 5.71 15.66 -21.97
CA ASN A 160 4.82 16.65 -21.35
C ASN A 160 4.24 16.24 -19.98
N LEU A 161 4.60 15.06 -19.45
CA LEU A 161 4.06 14.54 -18.18
C LEU A 161 5.01 14.78 -17.00
N ASP A 162 4.53 14.58 -15.77
CA ASP A 162 5.34 14.68 -14.56
C ASP A 162 6.35 13.53 -14.47
N LYS A 163 7.54 13.74 -15.07
CA LYS A 163 8.66 12.78 -15.09
C LYS A 163 9.05 12.32 -13.69
N LYS A 164 9.04 13.23 -12.70
CA LYS A 164 9.39 12.88 -11.31
C LYS A 164 8.34 11.96 -10.69
N GLY A 165 7.06 12.22 -10.95
CA GLY A 165 5.96 11.35 -10.51
C GLY A 165 6.05 9.94 -11.08
N ILE A 166 6.33 9.82 -12.38
CA ILE A 166 6.51 8.51 -13.03
C ILE A 166 7.70 7.75 -12.44
N VAL A 167 8.83 8.43 -12.20
CA VAL A 167 9.99 7.82 -11.53
C VAL A 167 9.62 7.33 -10.13
N PHE A 168 8.85 8.09 -9.35
CA PHE A 168 8.38 7.63 -8.04
C PHE A 168 7.55 6.34 -8.13
N VAL A 169 6.64 6.22 -9.10
CA VAL A 169 5.86 4.98 -9.31
C VAL A 169 6.77 3.80 -9.63
N ILE A 170 7.74 3.98 -10.53
CA ILE A 170 8.68 2.93 -10.91
C ILE A 170 9.51 2.48 -9.70
N VAL A 171 10.07 3.43 -8.94
CA VAL A 171 10.90 3.15 -7.76
C VAL A 171 10.09 2.47 -6.66
N SER A 172 8.88 2.96 -6.34
CA SER A 172 8.00 2.33 -5.34
C SER A 172 7.63 0.90 -5.72
N SER A 173 7.29 0.68 -7.00
CA SER A 173 6.94 -0.66 -7.51
C SER A 173 8.14 -1.60 -7.50
N MET A 174 9.30 -1.14 -7.95
CA MET A 174 10.53 -1.94 -8.00
C MET A 174 10.99 -2.36 -6.61
N ILE A 175 10.97 -1.43 -5.65
CA ILE A 175 11.33 -1.74 -4.26
C ILE A 175 10.32 -2.72 -3.65
N THR A 176 9.02 -2.57 -3.94
CA THR A 176 8.01 -3.52 -3.48
C THR A 176 8.23 -4.92 -4.06
N VAL A 177 8.60 -5.03 -5.34
CA VAL A 177 8.94 -6.32 -5.97
C VAL A 177 10.16 -6.95 -5.28
N LEU A 178 11.24 -6.19 -5.09
CA LEU A 178 12.45 -6.68 -4.44
C LEU A 178 12.20 -7.10 -2.99
N GLU A 179 11.47 -6.29 -2.21
CA GLU A 179 11.11 -6.60 -0.83
C GLU A 179 10.26 -7.88 -0.75
N THR A 180 9.29 -8.03 -1.65
CA THR A 180 8.45 -9.23 -1.73
C THR A 180 9.24 -10.47 -2.14
N LEU A 181 10.17 -10.35 -3.08
CA LEU A 181 11.06 -11.43 -3.50
C LEU A 181 11.91 -11.93 -2.32
N PHE A 182 12.53 -11.01 -1.57
CA PHE A 182 13.29 -11.37 -0.38
C PHE A 182 12.41 -12.00 0.69
N PHE A 183 11.19 -11.50 0.87
CA PHE A 183 10.22 -12.06 1.81
C PHE A 183 9.86 -13.52 1.46
N VAL A 184 9.59 -13.81 0.19
CA VAL A 184 9.24 -15.17 -0.28
C VAL A 184 10.39 -16.16 -0.10
N ILE A 185 11.63 -15.75 -0.34
CA ILE A 185 12.84 -16.60 -0.16
C ILE A 185 13.22 -16.74 1.33
N GLY A 186 12.49 -16.10 2.25
CA GLY A 186 12.75 -16.16 3.69
C GLY A 186 13.91 -15.27 4.15
N LYS A 187 14.36 -14.34 3.30
CA LYS A 187 15.43 -13.36 3.57
C LYS A 187 14.90 -11.93 3.69
N GLY A 188 13.63 -11.78 4.09
CA GLY A 188 12.99 -10.47 4.25
C GLY A 188 13.78 -9.53 5.16
N VAL A 189 13.88 -8.26 4.78
CA VAL A 189 14.58 -7.23 5.58
C VAL A 189 13.88 -7.03 6.92
N PHE A 190 12.55 -6.98 6.87
CA PHE A 190 11.65 -6.99 8.01
C PHE A 190 10.69 -8.18 7.91
N ILE A 191 9.98 -8.44 9.02
CA ILE A 191 8.98 -9.51 9.04
C ILE A 191 7.74 -9.19 8.21
N GLU A 192 7.56 -7.92 7.83
CA GLU A 192 6.49 -7.42 6.98
C GLU A 192 7.02 -6.50 5.88
N LEU A 193 6.23 -6.36 4.80
CA LEU A 193 6.55 -5.50 3.65
C LEU A 193 6.30 -4.02 3.96
N VAL A 194 7.17 -3.38 4.75
CA VAL A 194 6.99 -2.00 5.24
C VAL A 194 7.67 -0.97 4.34
N ILE A 195 8.78 -1.32 3.69
CA ILE A 195 9.56 -0.34 2.92
C ILE A 195 8.78 0.06 1.66
N GLY A 196 8.24 -0.91 0.93
CA GLY A 196 7.41 -0.69 -0.25
C GLY A 196 6.17 0.15 0.07
N ASP A 197 5.51 -0.14 1.19
CA ASP A 197 4.35 0.61 1.65
C ASP A 197 4.65 2.10 1.88
N ILE A 198 5.73 2.40 2.59
CA ILE A 198 6.15 3.77 2.89
C ILE A 198 6.37 4.53 1.59
N LEU A 199 7.08 3.91 0.63
CA LEU A 199 7.35 4.52 -0.65
C LEU A 199 6.06 4.76 -1.44
N TRP A 200 5.13 3.82 -1.45
CA TRP A 200 3.83 4.00 -2.12
C TRP A 200 3.02 5.14 -1.51
N MET A 201 3.02 5.28 -0.18
CA MET A 201 2.33 6.39 0.47
C MET A 201 3.00 7.75 0.24
N LEU A 202 4.34 7.79 0.17
CA LEU A 202 5.07 8.99 -0.25
C LEU A 202 4.73 9.37 -1.70
N THR A 203 4.65 8.38 -2.57
CA THR A 203 4.29 8.54 -3.99
C THR A 203 2.85 9.05 -4.15
N LEU A 204 1.90 8.54 -3.35
CA LEU A 204 0.54 9.07 -3.28
C LEU A 204 0.50 10.52 -2.79
N ASN A 205 1.24 10.83 -1.73
CA ASN A 205 1.33 12.19 -1.19
C ASN A 205 1.91 13.17 -2.21
N TYR A 206 2.94 12.76 -2.96
CA TYR A 206 3.50 13.54 -4.05
C TYR A 206 2.45 13.75 -5.16
N GLY A 207 1.72 12.70 -5.55
CA GLY A 207 0.61 12.80 -6.50
C GLY A 207 -0.44 13.84 -6.09
N ILE A 208 -0.92 13.76 -4.85
CA ILE A 208 -1.90 14.71 -4.30
C ILE A 208 -1.33 16.13 -4.29
N SER A 209 -0.04 16.31 -4.01
CA SER A 209 0.58 17.64 -4.00
C SER A 209 0.55 18.35 -5.36
N LYS A 210 0.48 17.58 -6.46
CA LYS A 210 0.36 18.08 -7.83
C LYS A 210 -1.06 18.44 -8.24
N LEU A 211 -2.06 18.01 -7.48
CA LEU A 211 -3.43 18.44 -7.70
C LEU A 211 -3.55 19.91 -7.29
N LYS A 212 -3.80 20.77 -8.29
CA LYS A 212 -4.18 22.18 -8.03
C LYS A 212 -5.44 22.19 -7.18
N LYS A 213 -5.47 23.06 -6.16
CA LYS A 213 -6.67 23.35 -5.36
C LYS A 213 -7.83 23.59 -6.34
N PRO A 214 -9.01 22.97 -6.13
CA PRO A 214 -10.21 23.47 -6.78
C PRO A 214 -10.34 24.94 -6.39
N GLY A 215 -10.33 25.82 -7.39
CA GLY A 215 -10.51 27.25 -7.18
C GLY A 215 -11.79 27.48 -6.38
N LYS A 216 -11.70 28.44 -5.45
CA LYS A 216 -12.88 29.23 -5.10
C LYS A 216 -13.35 29.96 -6.35
#